data_AF-A0A6G7BQU0-F1
#
_entry.id   AF-A0A6G7BQU0-F1
#
_cell.length_a   1.000
_cell.length_b   1.000
_cell.length_c   1.000
_cell.angle_alpha   90.00
_cell.angle_beta   90.00
_cell.angle_gamma   90.00
#
_symmetry.space_group_name_H-M   'P 1'
#
loop_
_entity.id
_entity.type
_entity.pdbx_description
1 polymer ?
#
loop_
_entity_poly.entity_id
_entity_poly.type
_entity_poly.pdbx_seq_one_letter_code
_entity_poly.pdbx_strand_id
1 'polypeptide(L)'
;MIDMARIGFLFLIALCIYLAFDRQVFALPKEVILQDTVKKNGKDTLKLDTAKIIRENLSAKEKLDKKKEEYKSIYFWGDTKNMVTLPHQGGIAVNLNKLYNKFSRKGRNARKLQREFEKTYQQDLIREEWYALTKDYSKLSGDSLNKFRIYYEPSLTWFYENDRYEKIAYMNKCLKYYLDSVTIIHRRLQLPMDNAKL
;
A
#
# COMPACT_ATOMS: atom_id res chain seq x y z
N MET A 1 -33.48 -50.82 12.42
CA MET A 1 -32.68 -50.00 13.35
C MET A 1 -31.65 -49.25 12.53
N ILE A 2 -31.83 -47.94 12.34
CA ILE A 2 -30.82 -47.11 11.67
C ILE A 2 -29.73 -46.85 12.71
N ASP A 3 -28.53 -47.39 12.47
CA ASP A 3 -27.40 -47.25 13.39
C ASP A 3 -27.07 -45.78 13.64
N MET A 4 -27.13 -45.36 14.91
CA MET A 4 -26.79 -44.01 15.38
C MET A 4 -25.40 -43.56 14.90
N ALA A 5 -24.48 -44.50 14.66
CA ALA A 5 -23.15 -44.23 14.10
C ALA A 5 -23.20 -43.68 12.65
N ARG A 6 -24.16 -44.12 11.83
CA ARG A 6 -24.30 -43.65 10.44
C ARG A 6 -24.84 -42.22 10.37
N ILE A 7 -25.74 -41.86 11.30
CA ILE A 7 -26.31 -40.50 11.39
C ILE A 7 -25.22 -39.52 11.84
N GLY A 8 -24.39 -39.90 12.81
CA GLY A 8 -23.24 -39.09 13.25
C GLY A 8 -22.21 -38.86 12.14
N PHE A 9 -21.93 -39.89 11.33
CA PHE A 9 -20.99 -39.78 10.20
C PHE A 9 -21.50 -38.85 9.09
N LEU A 10 -22.80 -38.90 8.77
CA LEU A 10 -23.42 -38.00 7.80
C LEU A 10 -23.43 -36.55 8.29
N PHE A 11 -23.64 -36.31 9.58
CA PHE A 11 -23.53 -34.97 10.18
C PHE A 11 -22.12 -34.41 10.08
N LEU A 12 -21.09 -35.25 10.29
CA LEU A 12 -19.70 -34.84 10.21
C LEU A 12 -19.29 -34.49 8.77
N ILE A 13 -19.78 -35.25 7.79
CA ILE A 13 -19.59 -34.93 6.36
C ILE A 13 -20.30 -33.62 6.00
N ALA A 14 -21.55 -33.43 6.45
CA ALA A 14 -22.29 -32.18 6.20
C ALA A 14 -21.59 -30.96 6.82
N LEU A 15 -21.03 -31.11 8.03
CA LEU A 15 -20.24 -30.07 8.70
C LEU A 15 -18.94 -29.77 7.93
N CYS A 16 -18.25 -30.78 7.42
CA CYS A 16 -17.05 -30.60 6.59
C CYS A 16 -17.36 -29.90 5.26
N ILE A 17 -18.49 -30.22 4.63
CA ILE A 17 -18.93 -29.54 3.40
C ILE A 17 -19.30 -28.08 3.69
N TYR A 18 -20.00 -27.82 4.80
CA TYR A 18 -20.35 -26.47 5.23
C TYR A 18 -19.10 -25.61 5.50
N LEU A 19 -18.11 -26.15 6.22
CA LEU A 19 -16.83 -25.46 6.49
C LEU A 19 -15.97 -25.28 5.22
N ALA A 20 -16.10 -26.15 4.22
CA ALA A 20 -15.39 -26.02 2.95
C ALA A 20 -16.01 -24.94 2.04
N PHE A 21 -17.33 -24.72 2.13
CA PHE A 21 -18.06 -23.76 1.29
C PHE A 21 -18.03 -22.32 1.80
N ASP A 22 -17.74 -22.09 3.09
CA ASP A 22 -17.63 -20.74 3.66
C ASP A 22 -16.30 -20.03 3.36
N ARG A 23 -15.46 -20.61 2.50
CA ARG A 23 -14.37 -19.87 1.87
C ARG A 23 -14.97 -18.96 0.80
N GLN A 24 -15.35 -17.75 1.22
CA GLN A 24 -15.60 -16.64 0.31
C GLN A 24 -14.37 -16.47 -0.59
N VAL A 25 -14.48 -16.91 -1.84
CA VAL A 25 -13.53 -16.58 -2.90
C VAL A 25 -13.77 -15.12 -3.21
N PHE A 26 -13.08 -14.24 -2.48
CA PHE A 26 -13.03 -12.81 -2.78
C PHE A 26 -12.34 -12.63 -4.14
N ALA A 27 -13.11 -12.71 -5.22
CA ALA A 27 -12.68 -12.22 -6.52
C ALA A 27 -12.68 -10.69 -6.47
N LEU A 28 -11.58 -10.11 -5.97
CA LEU A 28 -11.36 -8.68 -6.00
C LEU A 28 -11.26 -8.18 -7.46
N PRO A 29 -11.78 -6.99 -7.78
CA PRO A 29 -11.74 -6.44 -9.13
C PRO A 29 -10.29 -6.30 -9.62
N LYS A 30 -10.08 -6.75 -10.85
CA LYS A 30 -8.81 -6.90 -11.54
C LYS A 30 -8.39 -5.58 -12.17
N GLU A 31 -7.46 -4.84 -11.58
CA GLU A 31 -6.76 -3.76 -12.30
C GLU A 31 -5.54 -4.35 -13.04
N VAL A 32 -5.68 -4.58 -14.35
CA VAL A 32 -4.53 -4.79 -15.23
C VAL A 32 -4.03 -3.41 -15.64
N ILE A 33 -2.80 -3.06 -15.25
CA ILE A 33 -2.14 -1.88 -15.79
C ILE A 33 -1.75 -2.21 -17.23
N LEU A 34 -2.56 -1.75 -18.18
CA LEU A 34 -2.28 -1.90 -19.60
C LEU A 34 -1.22 -0.87 -19.98
N GLN A 35 -0.16 -1.29 -20.68
CA GLN A 35 0.83 -0.36 -21.22
C GLN A 35 0.22 0.42 -22.38
N ASP A 36 -0.12 1.68 -22.16
CA ASP A 36 -0.78 2.50 -23.19
C ASP A 36 0.14 2.83 -24.37
N THR A 37 1.45 2.64 -24.21
CA THR A 37 2.46 2.82 -25.25
C THR A 37 2.52 1.66 -26.24
N VAL A 38 1.87 0.53 -25.97
CA VAL A 38 1.90 -0.65 -26.85
C VAL A 38 0.63 -0.69 -27.68
N LYS A 39 0.79 -0.67 -29.01
CA LYS A 39 -0.32 -0.82 -29.94
C LYS A 39 -0.93 -2.22 -29.76
N LYS A 40 -2.23 -2.29 -29.49
CA LYS A 40 -3.01 -3.51 -29.17
C LYS A 40 -2.83 -4.71 -30.13
N ASN A 41 -2.26 -4.48 -31.32
CA ASN A 41 -2.08 -5.47 -32.39
C ASN A 41 -0.61 -5.74 -32.77
N GLY A 42 0.37 -5.15 -32.08
CA GLY A 42 1.79 -5.44 -32.32
C GLY A 42 2.20 -6.77 -31.68
N LYS A 43 2.83 -7.67 -32.45
CA LYS A 43 3.44 -8.88 -31.89
C LYS A 43 4.66 -8.47 -31.05
N ASP A 44 4.48 -8.33 -29.74
CA ASP A 44 5.59 -8.12 -28.81
C ASP A 44 6.52 -9.35 -28.83
N THR A 45 7.77 -9.15 -29.23
CA THR A 45 8.84 -10.16 -29.20
C THR A 45 9.42 -10.38 -27.81
N LEU A 46 8.99 -9.60 -26.80
CA LEU A 46 9.43 -9.70 -25.41
C LEU A 46 8.27 -10.14 -24.52
N LYS A 47 7.92 -11.44 -24.55
CA LYS A 47 7.02 -12.02 -23.55
C LYS A 47 7.75 -12.08 -22.21
N LEU A 48 7.49 -11.11 -21.35
CA LEU A 48 7.91 -11.16 -19.95
C LEU A 48 6.82 -11.86 -19.14
N ASP A 49 7.19 -12.90 -18.38
CA ASP A 49 6.30 -13.51 -17.41
C ASP A 49 5.95 -12.46 -16.35
N THR A 50 4.73 -11.93 -16.44
CA THR A 50 4.27 -10.87 -15.56
C THR A 50 3.74 -11.50 -14.28
N ALA A 51 4.41 -11.27 -13.15
CA ALA A 51 3.90 -11.71 -11.85
C ALA A 51 2.67 -10.85 -11.47
N LYS A 52 1.52 -11.52 -11.25
CA LYS A 52 0.27 -10.87 -10.86
C LYS A 52 0.30 -10.53 -9.38
N ILE A 53 0.56 -9.27 -9.04
CA ILE A 53 0.44 -8.77 -7.68
C ILE A 53 -1.01 -8.33 -7.45
N ILE A 54 -1.78 -9.13 -6.71
CA ILE A 54 -3.13 -8.76 -6.26
C ILE A 54 -2.94 -7.78 -5.09
N ARG A 55 -3.27 -6.50 -5.29
CA ARG A 55 -3.32 -5.53 -4.19
C ARG A 55 -4.72 -5.51 -3.60
N GLU A 56 -4.81 -5.66 -2.29
CA GLU A 56 -6.04 -5.38 -1.55
C GLU A 56 -6.28 -3.86 -1.57
N ASN A 57 -7.50 -3.42 -1.92
CA ASN A 57 -7.92 -2.01 -1.86
C ASN A 57 -8.21 -1.60 -0.41
N LEU A 58 -7.18 -1.66 0.44
CA LEU A 58 -7.25 -1.21 1.83
C LEU A 58 -6.86 0.27 1.91
N SER A 59 -7.56 1.02 2.76
CA SER A 59 -7.15 2.37 3.14
C SER A 59 -5.79 2.35 3.85
N ALA A 60 -5.02 3.44 3.77
CA ALA A 60 -3.76 3.63 4.46
C ALA A 60 -3.87 3.26 5.94
N LYS A 61 -4.99 3.65 6.60
CA LYS A 61 -5.24 3.33 8.00
C LYS A 61 -5.42 1.82 8.22
N GLU A 62 -6.22 1.17 7.38
CA GLU A 62 -6.45 -0.28 7.46
C GLU A 62 -5.16 -1.07 7.19
N LYS A 63 -4.32 -0.63 6.25
CA LYS A 63 -3.00 -1.20 6.00
C LYS A 63 -2.09 -1.11 7.23
N LEU A 64 -2.09 0.04 7.91
CA LEU A 64 -1.32 0.22 9.13
C LEU A 64 -1.85 -0.65 10.27
N ASP A 65 -3.17 -0.73 10.43
CA ASP A 65 -3.79 -1.53 11.49
C ASP A 65 -3.57 -3.04 11.25
N LYS A 66 -3.66 -3.52 10.01
CA LYS A 66 -3.26 -4.88 9.61
C LYS A 66 -1.80 -5.15 9.96
N LYS A 67 -0.88 -4.22 9.68
CA LYS A 67 0.53 -4.33 10.09
C LYS A 67 0.69 -4.35 11.61
N LYS A 68 -0.09 -3.58 12.37
CA LYS A 68 -0.06 -3.64 13.84
C LYS A 68 -0.48 -5.01 14.35
N GLU A 69 -1.47 -5.62 13.72
CA GLU A 69 -1.97 -6.93 14.09
C GLU A 69 -1.00 -8.06 13.74
N GLU A 70 -0.44 -8.03 12.53
CA GLU A 70 0.55 -9.00 12.06
C GLU A 70 1.84 -8.92 12.88
N TYR A 71 2.28 -7.70 13.20
CA TYR A 71 3.54 -7.44 13.89
C TYR A 71 3.34 -7.05 15.37
N LYS A 72 2.32 -7.58 16.06
CA LYS A 72 2.03 -7.31 17.49
C LYS A 72 3.27 -7.41 18.39
N SER A 73 4.11 -8.41 18.16
CA SER A 73 5.34 -8.61 18.92
C SER A 73 6.31 -7.43 18.76
N ILE A 74 6.47 -6.90 17.54
CA ILE A 74 7.29 -5.71 17.27
C ILE A 74 6.73 -4.49 17.98
N TYR A 75 5.40 -4.32 18.01
CA TYR A 75 4.75 -3.26 18.77
C TYR A 75 5.00 -3.38 20.27
N PHE A 76 4.92 -4.59 20.82
CA PHE A 76 5.26 -4.88 22.21
C PHE A 76 6.74 -4.56 22.53
N TRP A 77 7.69 -5.09 21.74
CA TRP A 77 9.13 -4.88 21.97
C TRP A 77 9.57 -3.43 21.76
N GLY A 78 8.84 -2.66 20.96
CA GLY A 78 9.13 -1.24 20.75
C GLY A 78 8.44 -0.30 21.74
N ASP A 79 7.49 -0.77 22.55
CA ASP A 79 6.85 0.06 23.57
C ASP A 79 7.84 0.39 24.69
N THR A 80 8.12 1.69 24.82
CA THR A 80 8.95 2.26 25.89
C THR A 80 8.27 3.41 26.61
N LYS A 81 6.94 3.57 26.47
CA LYS A 81 6.17 4.62 27.17
C LYS A 81 5.84 4.14 28.59
N ASN A 82 5.73 5.07 29.55
CA ASN A 82 5.34 4.75 30.93
C ASN A 82 6.25 3.67 31.58
N MET A 83 7.57 3.81 31.40
CA MET A 83 8.55 2.93 32.05
C MET A 83 8.57 3.12 33.57
N VAL A 84 8.30 4.34 34.02
CA VAL A 84 8.15 4.71 35.42
C VAL A 84 6.81 5.40 35.55
N THR A 85 6.01 4.97 36.51
CA THR A 85 4.70 5.52 36.81
C THR A 85 4.66 5.92 38.28
N LEU A 86 4.17 7.13 38.55
CA LEU A 86 4.01 7.69 39.88
C LEU A 86 2.53 7.59 40.27
N PRO A 87 2.11 6.58 41.05
CA PRO A 87 0.74 6.50 41.54
C PRO A 87 0.42 7.66 42.50
N HIS A 88 -0.82 8.14 42.46
CA HIS A 88 -1.31 9.28 43.27
C HIS A 88 -1.22 9.05 44.79
N GLN A 89 -1.14 7.79 45.25
CA GLN A 89 -1.05 7.42 46.67
C GLN A 89 0.42 7.31 47.16
N GLY A 90 1.39 7.77 46.38
CA GLY A 90 2.81 7.69 46.70
C GLY A 90 3.47 6.39 46.23
N GLY A 91 4.77 6.46 45.91
CA GLY A 91 5.58 5.33 45.43
C GLY A 91 6.07 5.49 43.98
N ILE A 92 7.00 4.62 43.57
CA ILE A 92 7.54 4.55 42.20
C ILE A 92 7.28 3.14 41.69
N ALA A 93 6.46 3.02 40.65
CA ALA A 93 6.25 1.75 39.95
C ALA A 93 7.10 1.73 38.67
N VAL A 94 7.99 0.74 38.56
CA VAL A 94 8.92 0.59 37.44
C VAL A 94 8.53 -0.62 36.60
N ASN A 95 8.33 -0.42 35.30
CA ASN A 95 8.05 -1.49 34.37
C ASN A 95 9.36 -2.05 33.77
N LEU A 96 9.84 -3.15 34.34
CA LEU A 96 11.11 -3.77 33.94
C LEU A 96 11.11 -4.24 32.49
N ASN A 97 9.98 -4.73 31.97
CA ASN A 97 9.87 -5.13 30.56
C ASN A 97 10.10 -3.95 29.62
N LYS A 98 9.54 -2.77 29.95
CA LYS A 98 9.72 -1.57 29.13
C LYS A 98 11.13 -0.97 29.25
N LEU A 99 11.76 -1.06 30.42
CA LEU A 99 13.17 -0.75 30.58
C LEU A 99 14.03 -1.69 29.72
N TYR A 100 13.78 -3.00 29.77
CA TYR A 100 14.46 -3.97 28.92
C TYR A 100 14.26 -3.65 27.44
N ASN A 101 13.04 -3.33 27.00
CA ASN A 101 12.75 -2.91 25.63
C ASN A 101 13.52 -1.65 25.23
N LYS A 102 13.67 -0.68 26.15
CA LYS A 102 14.41 0.55 25.91
C LYS A 102 15.89 0.29 25.63
N PHE A 103 16.53 -0.59 26.39
CA PHE A 103 17.97 -0.83 26.32
C PHE A 103 18.38 -2.00 25.42
N SER A 104 17.51 -2.99 25.22
CA SER A 104 17.82 -4.18 24.42
C SER A 104 18.00 -3.85 22.94
N ARG A 105 18.87 -4.64 22.27
CA ARG A 105 19.04 -4.62 20.81
C ARG A 105 17.72 -4.94 20.10
N LYS A 106 16.94 -5.88 20.65
CA LYS A 106 15.62 -6.28 20.13
C LYS A 106 14.65 -5.10 20.12
N GLY A 107 14.50 -4.39 21.23
CA GLY A 107 13.60 -3.22 21.28
C GLY A 107 14.11 -2.03 20.46
N ARG A 108 15.43 -1.86 20.29
CA ARG A 108 15.99 -0.88 19.33
C ARG A 108 15.59 -1.22 17.89
N ASN A 109 15.73 -2.47 17.46
CA ASN A 109 15.37 -2.91 16.12
C ASN A 109 13.85 -2.85 15.90
N ALA A 110 13.06 -3.22 16.89
CA ALA A 110 11.60 -3.12 16.83
C ALA A 110 11.14 -1.67 16.57
N ARG A 111 11.72 -0.69 17.25
CA ARG A 111 11.43 0.73 17.01
C ARG A 111 11.89 1.22 15.65
N LYS A 112 13.01 0.70 15.11
CA LYS A 112 13.41 1.02 13.72
C LYS A 112 12.35 0.53 12.73
N LEU A 113 11.85 -0.69 12.91
CA LEU A 113 10.80 -1.24 12.06
C LEU A 113 9.48 -0.48 12.19
N GLN A 114 9.08 -0.09 13.41
CA GLN A 114 7.91 0.77 13.62
C GLN A 114 8.01 2.11 12.88
N ARG A 115 9.19 2.74 12.86
CA ARG A 115 9.40 3.98 12.08
C ARG A 115 9.24 3.76 10.59
N GLU A 116 9.65 2.60 10.08
CA GLU A 116 9.46 2.27 8.66
C GLU A 116 7.99 2.04 8.34
N PHE A 117 7.24 1.39 9.23
CA PHE A 117 5.79 1.26 9.10
C PHE A 117 5.09 2.62 9.12
N GLU A 118 5.50 3.51 10.01
CA GLU A 118 4.98 4.88 10.06
C GLU A 118 5.29 5.64 8.77
N LYS A 119 6.54 5.59 8.29
CA LYS A 119 6.94 6.20 7.02
C LYS A 119 6.12 5.68 5.84
N THR A 120 5.89 4.37 5.79
CA THR A 120 5.06 3.76 4.75
C THR A 120 3.61 4.23 4.85
N TYR A 121 3.06 4.32 6.06
CA TYR A 121 1.72 4.85 6.29
C TYR A 121 1.59 6.28 5.79
N GLN A 122 2.55 7.15 6.12
CA GLN A 122 2.57 8.53 5.63
C GLN A 122 2.65 8.59 4.10
N GLN A 123 3.43 7.72 3.45
CA GLN A 123 3.46 7.60 1.99
C GLN A 123 2.12 7.14 1.41
N ASP A 124 1.46 6.17 2.05
CA ASP A 124 0.17 5.66 1.59
C ASP A 124 -0.93 6.72 1.69
N LEU A 125 -0.90 7.59 2.72
CA LEU A 125 -1.79 8.76 2.81
C LEU A 125 -1.63 9.72 1.64
N ILE A 126 -0.37 10.08 1.31
CA ILE A 126 -0.08 10.93 0.14
C ILE A 126 -0.65 10.29 -1.12
N ARG A 127 -0.42 8.99 -1.32
CA ARG A 127 -0.85 8.30 -2.53
C ARG A 127 -2.35 8.30 -2.70
N GLU A 128 -3.12 8.13 -1.63
CA GLU A 128 -4.58 8.19 -1.70
C GLU A 128 -5.06 9.54 -2.19
N GLU A 129 -4.55 10.63 -1.62
CA GLU A 129 -4.92 12.00 -1.99
C GLU A 129 -4.38 12.40 -3.37
N TRP A 130 -3.12 12.07 -3.67
CA TRP A 130 -2.44 12.36 -4.93
C TRP A 130 -3.03 11.58 -6.11
N TYR A 131 -3.40 10.32 -5.92
CA TYR A 131 -3.98 9.49 -6.98
C TYR A 131 -5.36 10.00 -7.35
N ALA A 132 -6.15 10.44 -6.38
CA ALA A 132 -7.44 11.09 -6.63
C ALA A 132 -7.25 12.38 -7.46
N LEU A 133 -6.35 13.28 -7.02
CA LEU A 133 -6.09 14.53 -7.72
C LEU A 133 -5.60 14.32 -9.16
N THR A 134 -4.64 13.41 -9.37
CA THR A 134 -4.12 13.13 -10.71
C THR A 134 -5.14 12.41 -11.60
N LYS A 135 -6.03 11.60 -11.04
CA LYS A 135 -7.11 10.97 -11.82
C LYS A 135 -8.10 12.01 -12.36
N ASP A 136 -8.40 13.03 -11.57
CA ASP A 136 -9.41 14.03 -11.92
C ASP A 136 -8.89 15.06 -12.92
N TYR A 137 -7.61 15.46 -12.81
CA TYR A 137 -7.08 16.61 -13.57
C TYR A 137 -6.05 16.25 -14.63
N SER A 138 -5.43 15.06 -14.59
CA SER A 138 -4.49 14.66 -15.64
C SER A 138 -5.22 14.02 -16.83
N LYS A 139 -4.66 14.19 -18.02
CA LYS A 139 -5.14 13.52 -19.24
C LYS A 139 -4.53 12.13 -19.43
N LEU A 140 -3.53 11.79 -18.61
CA LEU A 140 -2.79 10.54 -18.72
C LEU A 140 -3.68 9.36 -18.29
N SER A 141 -3.45 8.20 -18.91
CA SER A 141 -4.08 6.94 -18.52
C SER A 141 -3.04 5.83 -18.32
N GLY A 142 -3.53 4.67 -17.87
CA GLY A 142 -2.77 3.42 -17.64
C GLY A 142 -1.37 3.59 -17.05
N ASP A 143 -0.35 3.08 -17.75
CA ASP A 143 1.03 3.02 -17.26
C ASP A 143 1.70 4.40 -17.23
N SER A 144 1.36 5.29 -18.16
CA SER A 144 1.88 6.66 -18.20
C SER A 144 1.45 7.44 -16.95
N LEU A 145 0.17 7.31 -16.56
CA LEU A 145 -0.37 7.91 -15.34
C LEU A 145 0.32 7.35 -14.09
N ASN A 146 0.51 6.04 -14.02
CA ASN A 146 1.16 5.39 -12.89
C ASN A 146 2.61 5.86 -12.72
N LYS A 147 3.38 5.91 -13.81
CA LYS A 147 4.75 6.46 -13.84
C LYS A 147 4.78 7.91 -13.42
N PHE A 148 3.92 8.74 -13.98
CA PHE A 148 3.81 10.16 -13.63
C PHE A 148 3.58 10.34 -12.11
N ARG A 149 2.65 9.59 -11.53
CA ARG A 149 2.35 9.64 -10.10
C ARG A 149 3.56 9.32 -9.24
N ILE A 150 4.35 8.31 -9.61
CA ILE A 150 5.56 7.89 -8.88
C ILE A 150 6.66 8.94 -8.98
N TYR A 151 6.89 9.52 -10.17
CA TYR A 151 8.00 10.45 -10.39
C TYR A 151 7.80 11.81 -9.71
N TYR A 152 6.55 12.27 -9.63
CA TYR A 152 6.21 13.59 -9.10
C TYR A 152 5.38 13.52 -7.81
N GLU A 153 5.47 12.42 -7.05
CA GLU A 153 4.82 12.31 -5.74
C GLU A 153 5.36 13.41 -4.79
N PRO A 154 4.51 14.33 -4.30
CA PRO A 154 4.94 15.36 -3.36
C PRO A 154 5.21 14.76 -1.97
N SER A 155 5.89 15.50 -1.10
CA SER A 155 5.99 15.10 0.31
C SER A 155 4.66 15.37 1.05
N LEU A 156 4.40 14.62 2.11
CA LEU A 156 3.18 14.79 2.91
C LEU A 156 3.09 16.18 3.54
N THR A 157 4.22 16.69 4.04
CA THR A 157 4.28 18.01 4.66
C THR A 157 3.87 19.09 3.67
N TRP A 158 4.47 19.07 2.47
CA TRP A 158 4.11 19.97 1.39
C TRP A 158 2.64 19.82 1.02
N PHE A 159 2.13 18.59 0.94
CA PHE A 159 0.73 18.35 0.59
C PHE A 159 -0.24 18.92 1.64
N TYR A 160 0.03 18.82 2.94
CA TYR A 160 -0.88 19.41 3.93
C TYR A 160 -0.70 20.92 4.14
N GLU A 161 0.48 21.46 3.85
CA GLU A 161 0.76 22.89 3.98
C GLU A 161 0.16 23.73 2.84
N ASN A 162 -0.04 23.14 1.66
CA ASN A 162 -0.48 23.86 0.47
C ASN A 162 -2.00 23.71 0.23
N ASP A 163 -2.61 24.77 -0.29
CA ASP A 163 -4.03 24.77 -0.62
C ASP A 163 -4.33 23.95 -1.91
N ARG A 164 -5.59 23.62 -2.14
CA ARG A 164 -6.05 22.88 -3.32
C ARG A 164 -5.60 23.52 -4.63
N TYR A 165 -5.65 24.85 -4.75
CA TYR A 165 -5.21 25.53 -5.97
C TYR A 165 -3.71 25.37 -6.22
N GLU A 166 -2.89 25.47 -5.18
CA GLU A 166 -1.44 25.28 -5.25
C GLU A 166 -1.08 23.85 -5.65
N LYS A 167 -1.81 22.86 -5.11
CA LYS A 167 -1.69 21.44 -5.50
C LYS A 167 -1.98 21.22 -6.98
N ILE A 168 -3.05 21.83 -7.50
CA ILE A 168 -3.41 21.74 -8.92
C ILE A 168 -2.36 22.43 -9.79
N ALA A 169 -1.88 23.61 -9.40
CA ALA A 169 -0.84 24.33 -10.11
C ALA A 169 0.48 23.53 -10.16
N TYR A 170 0.88 22.92 -9.04
CA TYR A 170 2.03 22.02 -8.97
C TYR A 170 1.86 20.82 -9.91
N MET A 171 0.70 20.15 -9.86
CA MET A 171 0.42 19.00 -10.72
C MET A 171 0.46 19.37 -12.20
N ASN A 172 -0.13 20.50 -12.62
CA ASN A 172 -0.07 20.97 -13.99
C ASN A 172 1.37 21.27 -14.45
N LYS A 173 2.18 21.88 -13.58
CA LYS A 173 3.60 22.13 -13.84
C LYS A 173 4.37 20.83 -14.04
N CYS A 174 4.17 19.86 -13.15
CA CYS A 174 4.79 18.54 -13.25
C CYS A 174 4.34 17.78 -14.50
N LEU A 175 3.04 17.84 -14.84
CA LEU A 175 2.50 17.22 -16.04
C LEU A 175 3.13 17.79 -17.30
N LYS A 176 3.32 19.11 -17.37
CA LYS A 176 4.06 19.76 -18.45
C LYS A 176 5.48 19.20 -18.56
N TYR A 177 6.23 19.14 -17.46
CA TYR A 177 7.59 18.58 -17.47
C TYR A 177 7.64 17.11 -17.88
N TYR A 178 6.67 16.32 -17.43
CA TYR A 178 6.56 14.93 -17.82
C TYR A 178 6.40 14.80 -19.35
N LEU A 179 5.44 15.52 -19.94
CA LEU A 179 5.19 15.51 -21.38
C LEU A 179 6.39 16.07 -22.17
N ASP A 180 7.00 17.15 -21.70
CA ASP A 180 8.20 17.74 -22.33
C ASP A 180 9.37 16.72 -22.32
N SER A 181 9.56 16.00 -21.22
CA SER A 181 10.63 14.98 -21.11
C SER A 181 10.48 13.88 -22.16
N VAL A 182 9.23 13.45 -22.43
CA VAL A 182 8.91 12.49 -23.49
C VAL A 182 9.37 13.04 -24.84
N THR A 183 9.05 14.30 -25.17
CA THR A 183 9.46 14.90 -26.45
C THR A 183 10.98 15.00 -26.60
N ILE A 184 11.69 15.37 -25.52
CA ILE A 184 13.15 15.49 -25.52
C ILE A 184 13.80 14.13 -25.74
N ILE A 185 13.31 13.09 -25.06
CA ILE A 185 13.81 11.72 -25.18
C ILE A 185 13.63 11.23 -26.62
N HIS A 186 12.44 11.39 -27.21
CA HIS A 186 12.18 10.98 -28.60
C HIS A 186 13.11 11.69 -29.59
N ARG A 187 13.29 13.01 -29.42
CA ARG A 187 14.19 13.81 -30.27
C ARG A 187 15.64 13.35 -30.15
N ARG A 188 16.13 13.12 -28.93
CA ARG A 188 17.54 12.74 -28.69
C ARG A 188 17.85 11.32 -29.16
N LEU A 189 16.90 10.41 -29.01
CA LEU A 189 17.04 9.01 -29.41
C LEU A 189 16.61 8.76 -30.86
N GLN A 190 16.21 9.80 -31.59
CA GLN A 190 15.71 9.72 -32.97
C GLN A 190 14.57 8.70 -33.13
N LEU A 191 13.75 8.53 -32.09
CA LEU A 191 12.62 7.61 -32.12
C LEU A 191 11.48 8.23 -32.93
N PRO A 192 10.77 7.44 -33.76
CA PRO A 192 9.62 7.95 -34.48
C PRO A 192 8.56 8.42 -33.47
N MET A 193 8.10 9.66 -33.64
CA MET A 193 6.93 10.17 -32.93
C MET A 193 5.69 9.55 -33.60
N ASP A 194 5.34 8.32 -33.23
CA ASP A 194 4.05 7.77 -33.65
C ASP A 194 2.93 8.53 -32.93
N ASN A 195 1.73 8.55 -33.50
CA ASN A 195 0.57 9.32 -33.03
C ASN A 195 -0.05 8.72 -31.74
N ALA A 196 0.79 8.39 -30.75
CA ALA A 196 0.35 7.92 -29.45
C ALA A 196 -0.50 9.02 -28.80
N LYS A 197 -1.80 8.75 -28.65
CA LYS A 197 -2.71 9.63 -27.92
C LYS A 197 -2.33 9.54 -26.44
N LEU A 198 -1.59 10.54 -25.97
CA LEU A 198 -1.34 10.80 -24.54
C LEU A 198 -2.55 11.45 -23.89
#